data_AF-A0A535A2N3-F1
#
_entry.id   AF-A0A535A2N3-F1
#
_cell.length_a   1.000
_cell.length_b   1.000
_cell.length_c   1.000
_cell.angle_alpha   90.00
_cell.angle_beta   90.00
_cell.angle_gamma   90.00
#
_symmetry.space_group_name_H-M   'P 1'
#
loop_
_entity.id
_entity.type
_entity.pdbx_description
1 polymer ?
#
loop_
_entity_poly.entity_id
_entity_poly.type
_entity_poly.pdbx_seq_one_letter_code
_entity_poly.pdbx_strand_id
1 'polypeptide(L)'
;MPALMYDLADRVGGVFAEQFRNAGYDAKAAPIYAHALVGMVAFVGQWWTETRKPPPAEMVASHIAALAWMGLRHLPRRPALLATSSR
;
A
#
# COMPACT_ATOMS: atom_id res chain seq x y z
N MET A 1 2.79 -7.67 -19.40
CA MET A 1 1.48 -7.06 -19.08
C MET A 1 1.59 -6.19 -17.82
N PRO A 2 2.22 -5.00 -17.85
CA PRO A 2 2.24 -4.08 -16.71
C PRO A 2 0.92 -3.30 -16.51
N ALA A 3 0.08 -3.21 -17.55
CA ALA A 3 -1.10 -2.34 -17.57
C ALA A 3 -2.15 -2.72 -16.52
N LEU A 4 -2.42 -4.01 -16.29
CA LEU A 4 -3.49 -4.44 -15.37
C LEU A 4 -3.24 -4.04 -13.90
N MET A 5 -1.99 -4.08 -13.43
CA MET A 5 -1.66 -3.64 -12.07
C MET A 5 -1.76 -2.11 -11.94
N TYR A 6 -1.39 -1.39 -12.99
CA TYR A 6 -1.52 0.07 -13.05
C TYR A 6 -2.99 0.48 -13.05
N ASP A 7 -3.82 -0.13 -13.91
CA ASP A 7 -5.26 0.11 -13.98
C ASP A 7 -5.96 -0.22 -12.65
N LEU A 8 -5.54 -1.31 -11.99
CA LEU A 8 -6.06 -1.69 -10.67
C LEU A 8 -5.65 -0.66 -9.60
N ALA A 9 -4.38 -0.24 -9.60
CA ALA A 9 -3.89 0.76 -8.66
C ALA A 9 -4.57 2.11 -8.84
N ASP A 10 -4.82 2.55 -10.08
CA ASP A 10 -5.59 3.77 -10.37
C ASP A 10 -7.03 3.68 -9.86
N ARG A 11 -7.70 2.54 -10.10
CA ARG A 11 -9.06 2.31 -9.61
C ARG A 11 -9.13 2.29 -8.08
N VAL A 12 -8.18 1.64 -7.42
CA VAL A 12 -8.04 1.62 -5.96
C VAL A 12 -7.69 3.02 -5.44
N GLY A 13 -6.88 3.78 -6.17
CA GLY A 13 -6.54 5.18 -5.88
C GLY A 13 -7.76 6.09 -5.77
N GLY A 14 -8.77 5.89 -6.62
CA GLY A 14 -10.06 6.58 -6.51
C GLY A 14 -10.78 6.34 -5.18
N VAL A 15 -10.80 5.08 -4.71
CA VAL A 15 -11.38 4.69 -3.41
C VAL A 15 -10.60 5.32 -2.27
N PHE A 16 -9.26 5.24 -2.31
CA PHE A 16 -8.40 5.87 -1.30
C PHE A 16 -8.60 7.38 -1.26
N ALA A 17 -8.77 8.04 -2.40
CA ALA A 17 -8.98 9.48 -2.46
C ALA A 17 -10.28 9.88 -1.75
N GLU A 18 -11.35 9.10 -1.88
CA GLU A 18 -12.60 9.33 -1.16
C GLU A 18 -12.46 9.13 0.35
N GLN A 19 -11.84 8.02 0.77
CA GLN A 19 -11.62 7.76 2.19
C GLN A 19 -10.70 8.79 2.84
N PHE A 20 -9.68 9.27 2.11
CA PHE A 20 -8.75 10.28 2.59
C PHE A 20 -9.43 11.64 2.75
N ARG A 21 -10.29 12.03 1.79
CA ARG A 21 -11.13 13.23 1.94
C ARG A 21 -12.02 13.14 3.18
N ASN A 22 -12.70 12.01 3.36
CA ASN A 22 -13.60 11.79 4.50
C ASN A 22 -12.87 11.79 5.84
N ALA A 23 -11.61 11.32 5.86
CA ALA A 23 -10.75 11.31 7.03
C ALA A 23 -9.93 12.60 7.23
N GLY A 24 -10.11 13.62 6.38
CA GLY A 24 -9.43 14.92 6.50
C GLY A 24 -7.94 14.90 6.11
N TYR A 25 -7.50 13.92 5.33
CA TYR A 25 -6.16 13.79 4.76
C TYR A 25 -6.09 14.36 3.34
N ASP A 26 -4.87 14.62 2.85
CA ASP A 26 -4.65 15.10 1.49
C ASP A 26 -4.92 13.98 0.47
N ALA A 27 -6.00 14.12 -0.30
CA ALA A 27 -6.39 13.19 -1.35
C ALA A 27 -5.38 13.10 -2.50
N LYS A 28 -4.46 14.06 -2.65
CA LYS A 28 -3.39 14.01 -3.67
C LYS A 28 -2.38 12.90 -3.40
N ALA A 29 -2.25 12.46 -2.15
CA ALA A 29 -1.36 11.35 -1.80
C ALA A 29 -2.02 9.98 -2.00
N ALA A 30 -3.35 9.91 -2.17
CA ALA A 30 -4.09 8.65 -2.31
C ALA A 30 -3.59 7.73 -3.45
N PRO A 31 -3.25 8.23 -4.66
CA PRO A 31 -2.70 7.38 -5.71
C PRO A 31 -1.36 6.74 -5.33
N ILE A 32 -0.51 7.45 -4.57
CA ILE A 32 0.78 6.95 -4.09
C ILE A 32 0.57 5.75 -3.18
N TYR A 33 -0.35 5.88 -2.21
CA TYR A 33 -0.66 4.79 -1.27
C TYR A 33 -1.32 3.60 -1.96
N ALA A 34 -2.21 3.84 -2.92
CA ALA A 34 -2.84 2.76 -3.69
C ALA A 34 -1.81 1.95 -4.50
N HIS A 35 -0.91 2.63 -5.22
CA HIS A 35 0.18 1.97 -5.95
C HIS A 35 1.13 1.20 -5.00
N ALA A 36 1.50 1.80 -3.87
CA ALA A 36 2.36 1.13 -2.88
C ALA A 36 1.72 -0.14 -2.32
N LEU A 37 0.44 -0.10 -1.96
CA LEU A 37 -0.28 -1.25 -1.40
C LEU A 37 -0.51 -2.35 -2.44
N VAL A 38 -0.95 -2.01 -3.65
CA VAL A 38 -1.13 -2.97 -4.75
C VAL A 38 0.21 -3.62 -5.10
N GLY A 39 1.28 -2.82 -5.18
CA GLY A 39 2.63 -3.32 -5.42
C GLY A 39 3.12 -4.26 -4.32
N MET A 40 2.92 -3.92 -3.05
CA MET A 40 3.28 -4.77 -1.92
C MET A 40 2.53 -6.11 -1.95
N VAL A 41 1.21 -6.11 -2.18
CA VAL A 41 0.42 -7.34 -2.29
C VAL A 41 0.86 -8.18 -3.48
N ALA A 42 1.08 -7.56 -4.64
CA ALA A 42 1.53 -8.26 -5.85
C ALA A 42 2.92 -8.89 -5.65
N PHE A 43 3.86 -8.16 -5.04
CA PHE A 43 5.20 -8.64 -4.78
C PHE A 43 5.21 -9.82 -3.81
N VAL A 44 4.47 -9.74 -2.69
CA VAL A 44 4.38 -10.85 -1.74
C VAL A 44 3.63 -12.04 -2.35
N GLY A 45 2.59 -11.80 -3.15
CA GLY A 45 1.89 -12.84 -3.90
C GLY A 45 2.82 -13.60 -4.85
N GLN A 46 3.68 -12.88 -5.59
CA GLN A 46 4.69 -13.50 -6.45
C GLN A 46 5.65 -14.37 -5.63
N TRP A 47 6.23 -13.84 -4.55
CA TRP A 47 7.09 -14.60 -3.65
C TRP A 47 6.40 -15.86 -3.09
N TRP A 48 5.12 -15.75 -2.70
CA TRP A 48 4.34 -16.87 -2.18
C TRP A 48 4.19 -17.98 -3.23
N THR A 49 3.93 -17.62 -4.50
CA THR A 49 3.81 -18.59 -5.60
C THR A 49 5.14 -19.25 -6.00
N GLU A 50 6.26 -18.52 -5.88
CA GLU A 50 7.60 -19.02 -6.21
C GLU A 50 8.18 -19.88 -5.07
N THR A 51 7.67 -19.72 -3.85
CA THR A 51 8.14 -20.45 -2.68
C THR A 51 7.67 -21.89 -2.72
N ARG A 52 8.61 -22.85 -2.65
CA ARG A 52 8.32 -24.29 -2.76
C ARG A 52 7.44 -24.85 -1.63
N LYS A 53 7.50 -24.26 -0.44
CA LYS A 53 6.68 -24.61 0.74
C LYS A 53 6.23 -23.33 1.44
N PRO A 54 5.26 -22.62 0.87
CA PRO A 54 4.86 -21.34 1.41
C PRO A 54 3.99 -21.53 2.67
N PRO A 55 3.95 -20.55 3.58
CA PRO A 55 2.97 -20.52 4.67
C PRO A 55 1.53 -20.48 4.12
N PRO A 56 0.51 -20.79 4.93
CA PRO A 56 -0.89 -20.69 4.51
C PRO A 56 -1.22 -19.28 3.98
N ALA A 57 -1.98 -19.21 2.89
CA ALA A 57 -2.30 -17.95 2.23
C ALA A 57 -3.02 -16.98 3.18
N GLU A 58 -3.87 -17.49 4.06
CA GLU A 58 -4.60 -16.73 5.08
C GLU A 58 -3.65 -16.10 6.11
N MET A 59 -2.59 -16.83 6.48
CA MET A 59 -1.56 -16.30 7.37
C MET A 59 -0.82 -15.16 6.70
N VAL A 60 -0.41 -15.32 5.44
CA VAL A 60 0.29 -14.27 4.69
C VAL A 60 -0.62 -13.06 4.47
N ALA A 61 -1.86 -13.28 4.06
CA ALA A 61 -2.85 -12.22 3.84
C ALA A 61 -3.14 -11.43 5.13
N SER A 62 -3.29 -12.11 6.27
CA SER A 62 -3.52 -11.43 7.56
C SER A 62 -2.33 -10.56 7.99
N HIS A 63 -1.09 -10.99 7.74
CA HIS A 63 0.10 -10.20 8.05
C HIS A 63 0.25 -8.99 7.12
N ILE A 64 0.00 -9.15 5.81
CA ILE A 64 0.03 -8.03 4.87
C ILE A 64 -1.07 -7.02 5.20
N ALA A 65 -2.28 -7.48 5.52
CA ALA A 65 -3.39 -6.62 5.91
C ALA A 65 -3.09 -5.86 7.22
N ALA A 66 -2.51 -6.52 8.21
CA ALA A 66 -2.08 -5.89 9.46
C ALA A 66 -1.01 -4.81 9.20
N LEU A 67 -0.01 -5.11 8.38
CA LEU A 67 1.04 -4.16 8.00
C LEU A 67 0.46 -2.94 7.29
N ALA A 68 -0.40 -3.15 6.30
CA ALA A 68 -1.07 -2.07 5.57
C ALA A 68 -1.89 -1.19 6.53
N TRP A 69 -2.69 -1.80 7.40
CA TRP A 69 -3.54 -1.09 8.34
C TRP A 69 -2.73 -0.27 9.35
N MET A 70 -1.69 -0.86 9.96
CA MET A 70 -0.81 -0.17 10.90
C MET A 70 -0.08 1.00 10.21
N GLY A 71 0.43 0.79 8.99
CA GLY A 71 1.06 1.86 8.21
C GLY A 71 0.11 3.01 7.87
N LEU A 72 -1.11 2.69 7.39
CA LEU A 72 -2.13 3.67 7.03
C LEU A 72 -2.63 4.49 8.22
N ARG A 73 -2.80 3.85 9.39
CA ARG A 73 -3.25 4.49 10.63
C ARG A 73 -2.26 5.50 11.19
N HIS A 74 -0.97 5.34 10.88
CA HIS A 74 0.11 6.21 11.34
C HIS A 74 0.60 7.18 10.26
N LEU A 75 -0.19 7.41 9.21
CA LEU A 75 0.19 8.37 8.18
C LEU A 75 0.24 9.79 8.73
N PRO A 76 1.39 10.48 8.63
CA PRO A 76 1.49 11.88 9.02
C PRO A 76 0.61 12.72 8.08
N ARG A 77 -0.17 13.65 8.64
CA ARG A 77 -1.04 14.57 7.86
C ARG A 77 -0.25 15.38 6.81
N ARG A 78 1.04 15.61 7.05
CA ARG A 78 2.00 16.14 6.09
C ARG A 78 3.32 15.40 6.27
N PRO A 79 3.70 14.50 5.35
CA PRO A 79 5.04 13.93 5.36
C PRO A 79 6.04 15.06 5.06
N ALA A 80 6.75 15.52 6.10
CA ALA A 80 7.90 16.39 5.90
C ALA A 80 9.07 15.54 5.43
N LEU A 81 9.88 16.07 4.51
CA LEU A 81 11.22 15.50 4.29
C LEU A 81 11.92 15.46 5.64
N LEU A 82 12.29 14.27 6.10
CA LEU A 82 13.23 14.14 7.19
C LEU A 82 14.52 14.78 6.67
N ALA A 83 14.76 16.05 7.01
CA ALA A 83 15.99 16.72 6.66
C ALA A 83 17.11 15.85 7.25
N THR A 84 17.93 15.27 6.37
CA THR A 84 19.17 14.62 6.75
C THR A 84 19.94 15.60 7.62
N SER A 85 19.93 15.39 8.93
CA SER A 85 20.93 15.98 9.81
C SER A 85 22.23 15.27 9.46
N SER A 86 22.94 15.83 8.47
CA SER A 86 24.35 15.59 8.26
C SER A 86 25.08 15.91 9.57
N ARG A 87 25.50 14.87 10.29
CA ARG A 87 26.55 14.93 11.31
C ARG A 87 27.51 13.78 11.08
#